data_AF-A0ABD0RQV7-F1
#
_entry.id   AF-A0ABD0RQV7-F1
#
_cell.length_a   1.000
_cell.length_b   1.000
_cell.length_c   1.000
_cell.angle_alpha   90.00
_cell.angle_beta   90.00
_cell.angle_gamma   90.00
#
_symmetry.space_group_name_H-M   'P 1'
#
loop_
_entity.id
_entity.type
_entity.pdbx_description
1 polymer ?
#
loop_
_entity_poly.entity_id
_entity_poly.type
_entity_poly.pdbx_seq_one_letter_code
_entity_poly.pdbx_strand_id
1 'polypeptide(L)' 'DRAEGLVLKVLSSFKSSDIEKAVQSLDKTGVDLLMKYIYKGFEKPSDNSSAILL' A
#
# COMPACT_ATOMS: atom_id res chain seq x y z
N ASP A 1 3.07 2.87 13.50
CA ASP A 1 3.35 4.25 13.08
C ASP A 1 4.54 4.40 12.14
N ARG A 2 5.80 4.17 12.54
CA ARG A 2 6.95 4.41 11.63
C ARG A 2 7.01 3.50 10.39
N ALA A 3 6.74 2.19 10.55
CA ALA A 3 6.70 1.24 9.42
C ALA A 3 5.51 1.50 8.48
N GLU A 4 4.36 1.86 9.04
CA GLU A 4 3.13 2.18 8.33
C GLU A 4 3.29 3.43 7.45
N GLY A 5 3.85 4.51 7.99
CA GLY A 5 4.14 5.71 7.21
C GLY A 5 5.16 5.47 6.08
N LEU A 6 6.12 4.57 6.30
CA LEU A 6 7.06 4.18 5.25
C LEU A 6 6.37 3.38 4.13
N VAL A 7 5.53 2.40 4.50
CA VAL A 7 4.78 1.60 3.52
C VAL A 7 3.85 2.48 2.71
N LEU A 8 3.08 3.37 3.34
CA LEU A 8 2.20 4.29 2.63
C LEU A 8 2.99 5.21 1.68
N LYS A 9 4.13 5.75 2.12
CA LYS A 9 4.98 6.59 1.26
C LYS A 9 5.50 5.84 0.04
N VAL A 10 5.87 4.56 0.20
CA VAL A 10 6.30 3.71 -0.92
C VAL A 10 5.14 3.45 -1.86
N LEU A 11 3.96 3.07 -1.36
CA LEU A 11 2.77 2.82 -2.18
C LEU A 11 2.35 4.06 -2.98
N SER A 12 2.37 5.25 -2.35
CA SER A 12 2.08 6.52 -3.04
C SER A 12 3.14 6.97 -4.03
N SER A 13 4.32 6.35 -4.06
CA SER A 13 5.38 6.66 -5.02
C SER A 13 5.31 5.82 -6.30
N PHE A 14 4.48 4.78 -6.32
CA PHE A 14 4.26 3.97 -7.52
C PHE A 14 3.40 4.72 -8.54
N LYS A 15 3.79 4.60 -9.81
CA LYS A 15 2.87 4.92 -10.92
C LYS A 15 1.82 3.82 -11.00
N SER A 16 0.57 4.19 -11.28
CA SER A 16 -0.53 3.22 -11.42
C SER A 16 -0.22 2.11 -12.43
N SER A 17 0.54 2.42 -13.50
CA SER A 17 0.98 1.45 -14.51
C SER A 17 1.92 0.37 -13.99
N ASP A 18 2.63 0.61 -12.88
CA ASP A 18 3.65 -0.29 -12.34
C ASP A 18 3.12 -1.12 -11.16
N ILE A 19 1.92 -0.81 -10.65
CA ILE A 19 1.33 -1.45 -9.46
C ILE A 19 1.12 -2.96 -9.69
N GLU A 20 0.49 -3.33 -10.81
CA GLU A 20 0.18 -4.74 -11.09
C GLU A 20 1.45 -5.59 -11.14
N LYS A 21 2.49 -5.10 -11.84
CA LYS A 21 3.79 -5.78 -11.93
C LYS A 21 4.47 -5.90 -10.57
N ALA A 22 4.40 -4.87 -9.74
CA ALA A 22 4.96 -4.89 -8.40
C ALA A 22 4.27 -5.92 -7.50
N VAL A 23 2.93 -5.99 -7.54
CA VAL A 23 2.14 -6.97 -6.79
C VAL A 23 2.44 -8.40 -7.27
N GLN A 24 2.55 -8.62 -8.58
CA GLN A 24 2.91 -9.93 -9.14
C GLN A 24 4.33 -10.42 -8.75
N SER A 25 5.21 -9.52 -8.33
CA SER A 25 6.56 -9.88 -7.85
C SER A 25 6.59 -10.37 -6.40
N LEU A 26 5.49 -10.22 -5.66
CA LEU A 26 5.38 -10.66 -4.27
C LEU A 26 4.99 -12.13 -4.19
N ASP A 27 5.52 -12.82 -3.18
CA ASP A 27 5.03 -14.13 -2.79
C ASP A 27 3.68 -14.01 -2.04
N LYS A 28 3.02 -15.14 -1.81
CA LYS A 28 1.70 -15.16 -1.14
C LYS A 28 1.74 -14.46 0.23
N THR A 29 2.81 -14.66 0.98
CA THR A 29 3.02 -14.01 2.28
C THR A 29 3.14 -12.50 2.15
N GLY A 30 3.88 -12.01 1.15
CA GLY A 30 4.04 -10.60 0.84
C GLY A 30 2.73 -9.93 0.44
N VAL A 31 1.91 -10.60 -0.36
CA VAL A 31 0.57 -10.10 -0.74
C VAL A 31 -0.34 -10.00 0.49
N ASP A 32 -0.36 -11.02 1.34
CA ASP A 32 -1.16 -11.01 2.58
C ASP A 32 -0.70 -9.89 3.54
N LEU A 33 0.60 -9.63 3.61
CA LEU A 33 1.15 -8.55 4.42
C LEU A 33 0.82 -7.16 3.85
N LEU A 34 0.91 -7.00 2.52
CA LEU A 34 0.52 -5.78 1.82
C LEU A 34 -0.94 -5.43 2.14
N MET A 35 -1.84 -6.40 2.06
CA MET A 35 -3.26 -6.18 2.38
C MET A 35 -3.47 -5.68 3.81
N LYS A 36 -2.77 -6.24 4.80
CA LYS A 36 -2.86 -5.75 6.19
C LYS A 36 -2.48 -4.27 6.32
N TYR A 37 -1.45 -3.82 5.59
CA TYR A 37 -1.05 -2.42 5.60
C TYR A 37 -2.04 -1.50 4.88
N ILE A 38 -2.67 -1.97 3.79
CA ILE A 38 -3.72 -1.24 3.08
C ILE A 38 -4.94 -1.03 3.99
N TYR A 39 -5.45 -2.09 4.62
CA TYR A 39 -6.58 -2.00 5.56
C TYR A 39 -6.28 -1.08 6.73
N LYS A 40 -5.08 -1.18 7.30
CA LYS A 40 -4.65 -0.30 8.39
C LYS A 40 -4.54 1.16 7.96
N GLY A 41 -4.14 1.42 6.71
CA GLY A 41 -4.13 2.77 6.13
C GLY A 41 -5.53 3.40 6.03
N PHE A 42 -6.56 2.58 5.81
CA PHE A 42 -7.96 3.05 5.79
C PHE A 42 -8.52 3.34 7.19
N GLU A 43 -8.01 2.71 8.25
CA GLU A 43 -8.43 2.98 9.64
C GLU A 43 -8.05 4.40 10.10
N LYS A 44 -7.07 5.03 9.45
CA LYS A 44 -6.64 6.42 9.70
C LYS A 44 -6.79 7.26 8.43
N PRO A 45 -8.01 7.70 8.08
CA PRO A 45 -8.21 8.51 6.90
C PRO A 45 -7.47 9.85 7.07
N SER A 46 -6.41 10.04 6.29
CA SER A 46 -5.78 11.33 6.05
C SER A 46 -6.09 11.74 4.61
N ASP A 47 -6.37 13.02 4.38
CA ASP A 47 -7.18 13.56 3.26
C ASP A 47 -6.75 13.24 1.81
N ASN A 48 -5.70 12.43 1.58
CA ASN A 48 -5.26 12.04 0.24
C ASN A 48 -4.73 10.60 0.11
N SER A 49 -4.59 9.84 1.21
CA SER A 49 -4.04 8.48 1.15
C SER A 49 -5.04 7.45 0.62
N SER A 50 -6.34 7.70 0.81
CA SER A 50 -7.39 6.75 0.46
C SER A 50 -7.61 6.58 -1.05
N ALA A 51 -7.34 7.61 -1.86
CA ALA A 51 -7.53 7.57 -3.31
C ALA A 51 -6.49 6.71 -4.05
N ILE A 52 -5.31 6.50 -3.44
CA ILE A 52 -4.25 5.63 -3.97
C ILE A 52 -4.47 4.17 -3.58
N LEU A 53 -5.21 3.93 -2.49
CA LEU A 53 -5.52 2.61 -1.96
C LEU A 53 -6.80 2.00 -2.56
N LEU A 54 -7.54 2.77 -3.39
CA LEU A 54 -8.76 2.41 -4.11
C LEU A 54 -8.44 2.16 -5.60
#